data_AF-A0A2E0I5E1-F1
#
_entry.id   AF-A0A2E0I5E1-F1
#
_cell.length_a   1.000
_cell.length_b   1.000
_cell.length_c   1.000
_cell.angle_alpha   90.00
_cell.angle_beta   90.00
_cell.angle_gamma   90.00
#
_symmetry.space_group_name_H-M   'P 1'
#
loop_
_entity.id
_entity.type
_entity.pdbx_description
1 polymer ?
#
loop_
_entity_poly.entity_id
_entity_poly.type
_entity_poly.pdbx_seq_one_letter_code
_entity_poly.pdbx_strand_id
1 'polypeptide(L)' 'MELLAYTLAVFGFFMMGKGIKPTVEWINNVTNKDLARAIAFIAIFLTLCFYLFSTINYLLSF' A
#
# COMPACT_ATOMS: atom_id res chain seq x y z
N MET A 1 -8.88 5.69 -21.02
CA MET A 1 -7.51 5.59 -20.44
C MET A 1 -7.53 4.88 -19.09
N GLU A 2 -8.36 3.86 -18.91
CA GLU A 2 -8.57 3.24 -17.59
C GLU A 2 -7.55 2.14 -17.29
N LEU A 3 -7.16 1.38 -18.31
CA LEU A 3 -6.11 0.35 -18.21
C LEU A 3 -4.79 0.91 -17.64
N LEU A 4 -4.45 2.15 -18.00
CA LEU A 4 -3.24 2.84 -17.54
C LEU A 4 -3.34 3.22 -16.06
N ALA A 5 -4.53 3.61 -15.58
CA ALA A 5 -4.79 3.88 -14.17
C ALA A 5 -4.70 2.61 -13.32
N TYR A 6 -5.21 1.48 -13.80
CA TYR A 6 -5.05 0.17 -13.13
C TYR A 6 -3.59 -0.29 -13.11
N THR A 7 -2.88 -0.10 -14.20
CA THR A 7 -1.45 -0.44 -14.29
C THR A 7 -0.63 0.39 -13.29
N LEU A 8 -0.92 1.69 -13.19
CA LEU A 8 -0.29 2.57 -12.20
C LEU A 8 -0.67 2.23 -10.76
N ALA A 9 -1.91 1.83 -10.49
CA ALA A 9 -2.34 1.39 -9.16
C ALA A 9 -1.59 0.14 -8.71
N VAL A 10 -1.47 -0.87 -9.58
CA VAL A 10 -0.71 -2.10 -9.31
C VAL A 10 0.79 -1.80 -9.15
N PHE A 11 1.34 -0.92 -10.00
CA PHE A 11 2.74 -0.50 -9.90
C PHE A 11 3.02 0.28 -8.60
N GLY A 12 2.12 1.18 -8.20
CA GLY A 12 2.19 1.93 -6.95
C GLY A 12 2.15 1.01 -5.73
N PHE A 13 1.31 -0.03 -5.77
CA PHE A 13 1.24 -1.06 -4.74
C PHE A 13 2.55 -1.86 -4.64
N PHE A 14 3.12 -2.25 -5.78
CA PHE A 14 4.39 -2.97 -5.82
C PHE A 14 5.56 -2.12 -5.28
N MET A 15 5.59 -0.84 -5.62
CA MET A 15 6.56 0.13 -5.12
C MET A 15 6.39 0.37 -3.61
N MET A 16 5.15 0.52 -3.12
CA MET A 16 4.86 0.61 -1.68
C MET A 16 5.33 -0.65 -0.95
N GLY A 17 4.99 -1.84 -1.45
CA GLY A 17 5.44 -3.12 -0.89
C GLY A 17 6.95 -3.21 -0.73
N LYS A 18 7.71 -2.81 -1.76
CA LYS A 18 9.19 -2.76 -1.70
C LYS A 18 9.71 -1.69 -0.73
N GLY A 19 9.01 -0.56 -0.60
CA GLY A 19 9.39 0.53 0.30
C GLY A 19 9.08 0.25 1.77
N ILE A 20 8.10 -0.60 2.09
CA ILE A 20 7.71 -0.90 3.47
C ILE A 20 8.86 -1.51 4.27
N LYS A 21 9.64 -2.43 3.69
CA LYS A 21 10.72 -3.13 4.40
C LYS A 21 11.81 -2.18 4.93
N PRO A 22 12.48 -1.34 4.10
CA PRO A 22 13.47 -0.39 4.61
C PRO A 22 12.84 0.68 5.52
N THR A 23 11.58 1.05 5.29
CA THR A 23 10.87 2.04 6.12
C THR A 23 10.58 1.50 7.53
N VAL A 24 10.11 0.25 7.64
CA VAL A 24 9.87 -0.41 8.93
C VAL A 24 11.18 -0.62 9.66
N GLU A 25 12.25 -1.01 8.96
CA GLU A 25 13.58 -1.20 9.56
C GLU A 25 14.16 0.13 10.07
N TRP A 26 13.99 1.22 9.31
CA TRP A 26 14.36 2.57 9.76
C TRP A 26 13.54 3.02 10.97
N ILE A 27 12.22 2.85 10.95
CA ILE A 27 11.34 3.21 12.08
C ILE A 27 11.72 2.39 13.33
N ASN A 28 12.02 1.10 13.18
CA ASN A 28 12.39 0.24 14.29
C ASN A 28 13.74 0.63 14.93
N ASN A 29 14.62 1.28 14.16
CA ASN A 29 15.88 1.85 14.65
C ASN A 29 15.71 3.22 15.32
N VAL A 30 14.68 3.99 14.92
CA VAL A 30 14.45 5.38 15.36
C VAL A 30 13.39 5.46 16.47
N THR A 31 12.61 4.41 16.67
CA THR A 31 11.35 4.46 17.42
C THR A 31 10.98 3.12 18.06
N ASN A 32 10.07 3.16 19.03
CA ASN A 32 9.60 2.00 19.77
C ASN A 32 8.92 0.95 18.86
N LYS A 33 9.18 -0.34 19.13
CA LYS A 33 8.73 -1.49 18.31
C LYS A 33 7.21 -1.51 18.08
N ASP A 34 6.43 -1.05 19.06
CA ASP A 34 4.97 -1.00 18.96
C ASP A 34 4.49 0.01 17.92
N LEU A 35 5.17 1.15 17.78
CA LEU A 35 4.84 2.15 16.76
C LEU A 35 5.19 1.65 15.36
N ALA A 36 6.34 0.98 15.20
CA ALA A 36 6.71 0.34 13.94
C ALA A 36 5.67 -0.71 13.50
N ARG A 37 5.16 -1.50 14.45
CA ARG A 37 4.13 -2.51 14.21
C ARG A 37 2.79 -1.89 13.85
N ALA A 38 2.40 -0.79 14.49
CA ALA A 38 1.20 -0.04 14.15
C ALA A 38 1.28 0.56 12.73
N ILE A 39 2.42 1.14 12.35
CA ILE A 39 2.64 1.70 11.01
C ILE A 39 2.56 0.60 9.94
N ALA A 40 3.16 -0.56 10.19
CA ALA A 40 3.05 -1.70 9.28
C ALA A 40 1.59 -2.16 9.12
N PHE A 41 0.81 -2.22 10.21
CA PHE A 41 -0.61 -2.56 10.17
C PHE A 41 -1.44 -1.54 9.37
N ILE A 42 -1.21 -0.25 9.59
CA ILE A 42 -1.89 0.83 8.85
C ILE A 42 -1.55 0.75 7.37
N ALA A 43 -0.29 0.49 7.03
CA ALA A 43 0.14 0.34 5.64
C ALA A 43 -0.59 -0.82 4.95
N ILE A 44 -0.67 -1.99 5.58
CA ILE A 44 -1.41 -3.15 5.05
C ILE A 44 -2.90 -2.84 4.90
N PHE A 45 -3.50 -2.15 5.87
CA PHE A 45 -4.90 -1.75 5.81
C PHE A 45 -5.18 -0.79 4.65
N LEU A 46 -4.38 0.27 4.50
CA LEU A 46 -4.49 1.22 3.39
C LEU A 46 -4.38 0.52 2.03
N THR A 47 -3.42 -0.38 1.95
CA THR A 47 -3.10 -1.19 0.79
C THR A 47 -4.32 -2.04 0.36
N LEU A 48 -4.97 -2.71 1.31
CA LEU A 48 -6.23 -3.44 1.09
C LEU A 48 -7.38 -2.52 0.64
N CYS A 49 -7.57 -1.38 1.30
CA CYS A 49 -8.61 -0.43 0.94
C CYS A 49 -8.42 0.12 -0.48
N PHE A 50 -7.19 0.45 -0.86
CA PHE A 50 -6.88 0.98 -2.18
C PHE A 50 -7.13 -0.07 -3.27
N TYR A 51 -6.78 -1.33 -3.00
CA TYR A 51 -7.03 -2.44 -3.92
C TYR A 51 -8.53 -2.69 -4.12
N LEU A 52 -9.32 -2.74 -3.04
CA LEU A 52 -10.77 -2.90 -3.12
C LEU A 52 -11.42 -1.73 -3.86
N PHE A 53 -11.00 -0.49 -3.56
CA PHE A 53 -11.51 0.71 -4.23
C PHE A 53 -11.18 0.68 -5.73
N SER A 54 -9.95 0.33 -6.10
CA SER A 54 -9.54 0.19 -7.49
C SER A 54 -10.36 -0.91 -8.19
N THR A 55 -10.51 -2.07 -7.58
CA THR A 55 -11.27 -3.20 -8.15
C THR A 55 -12.74 -2.86 -8.35
N ILE A 56 -13.39 -2.20 -7.38
CA ILE A 56 -14.80 -1.79 -7.49
C ILE A 56 -14.97 -0.76 -8.62
N ASN A 57 -14.09 0.24 -8.70
CA ASN A 57 -14.13 1.20 -9.80
C ASN A 57 -13.91 0.53 -11.16
N TYR A 58 -13.09 -0.53 -11.23
CA TYR A 58 -12.89 -1.28 -12.48
C TYR A 58 -14.15 -1.99 -12.92
N LEU A 59 -14.78 -2.70 -11.98
CA LEU A 59 -16.03 -3.44 -12.21
C LEU A 59 -17.20 -2.53 -12.58
N LEU A 60 -17.27 -1.32 -12.01
CA LEU A 60 -18.33 -0.35 -12.33
C LEU A 60 -18.13 0.38 -13.66
N SER A 61 -16.88 0.47 -14.14
CA SER A 61 -16.55 1.14 -15.40
C SER A 61 -16.62 0.21 -16.63
N PHE A 62 -16.82 -1.10 -16.41
CA PHE A 62 -17.00 -2.12 -17.43
C PHE A 62 -18.48 -2.39 -17.70
#